data_AF-A0A9D2JQA4-F1
#
_entry.id   AF-A0A9D2JQA4-F1
#
_cell.length_a   1.000
_cell.length_b   1.000
_cell.length_c   1.000
_cell.angle_alpha   90.00
_cell.angle_beta   90.00
_cell.angle_gamma   90.00
#
_symmetry.space_group_name_H-M   'P 1'
#
loop_
_entity.id
_entity.type
_entity.pdbx_description
1 polymer ?
#
loop_
_entity_poly.entity_id
_entity_poly.type
_entity_poly.pdbx_seq_one_letter_code
_entity_poly.pdbx_strand_id
1 'polypeptide(L)'
;MQETLEEKYALLRRDVQECRWCDPVEIACELMKKPYVGMHGPEHHFLDGAAFLAAYKNAGGKIDLDRALDELAERTIRMPGAMCGQWGVCGSVASVGAALAVIHGTGPLSTDRYYKDHMAYASSVIAKMSEIGGARCCKRNAFLSLSFGARFVRETYGIPMQNGDIVCTFSDRNAQCLVSRCPFHTHTGADD
;
A
#
# COMPACT_ATOMS: atom_id res chain seq x y z
N MET A 1 -25.77 -7.17 -4.85
CA MET A 1 -24.82 -7.79 -5.77
C MET A 1 -23.44 -7.42 -5.27
N GLN A 2 -22.52 -8.38 -5.14
CA GLN A 2 -21.16 -8.09 -4.72
C GLN A 2 -20.40 -7.54 -5.93
N GLU A 3 -19.71 -6.42 -5.78
CA GLU A 3 -18.96 -5.77 -6.86
C GLU A 3 -17.84 -6.68 -7.38
N THR A 4 -17.62 -6.70 -8.69
CA THR A 4 -16.47 -7.36 -9.32
C THR A 4 -15.16 -6.65 -8.93
N LEU A 5 -14.02 -7.29 -9.22
CA LEU A 5 -12.73 -6.67 -8.91
C LEU A 5 -12.50 -5.40 -9.74
N GLU A 6 -12.90 -5.43 -11.01
CA GLU A 6 -12.82 -4.32 -11.94
C GLU A 6 -13.73 -3.15 -11.50
N GLU A 7 -14.95 -3.44 -11.05
CA GLU A 7 -15.85 -2.45 -10.48
C GLU A 7 -15.24 -1.78 -9.23
N LYS A 8 -14.64 -2.58 -8.34
CA LYS A 8 -13.94 -2.05 -7.16
C LYS A 8 -12.75 -1.18 -7.54
N TYR A 9 -11.96 -1.56 -8.55
CA TYR A 9 -10.84 -0.75 -9.05
C TYR A 9 -11.33 0.59 -9.60
N ALA A 10 -12.43 0.60 -10.38
CA ALA A 10 -13.01 1.83 -10.89
C ALA A 10 -13.51 2.75 -9.76
N LEU A 11 -14.15 2.20 -8.73
CA LEU A 11 -14.58 2.95 -7.54
C LEU A 11 -13.37 3.52 -6.77
N LEU A 12 -12.33 2.71 -6.55
CA LEU A 12 -11.08 3.16 -5.91
C LEU A 12 -10.37 4.25 -6.72
N ARG A 13 -10.30 4.12 -8.04
CA ARG A 13 -9.69 5.09 -8.95
C ARG A 13 -10.40 6.44 -8.88
N ARG A 14 -11.73 6.44 -8.78
CA ARG A 14 -12.50 7.68 -8.59
C ARG A 14 -12.21 8.27 -7.21
N ASP A 15 -12.42 7.50 -6.15
CA ASP A 15 -12.38 8.01 -4.78
C ASP A 15 -10.96 8.48 -4.38
N VAL A 16 -9.90 7.83 -4.86
CA VAL A 16 -8.50 8.23 -4.55
C VAL A 16 -8.12 9.59 -5.14
N GLN A 17 -8.73 9.98 -6.26
CA GLN A 17 -8.49 11.28 -6.89
C GLN A 17 -9.11 12.45 -6.12
N GLU A 18 -10.05 12.17 -5.21
CA GLU A 18 -10.66 13.17 -4.33
C GLU A 18 -9.82 13.43 -3.07
N CYS A 19 -8.91 12.51 -2.73
CA CYS A 19 -8.04 12.63 -1.56
C CYS A 19 -6.99 13.74 -1.71
N ARG A 20 -6.68 14.44 -0.62
CA ARG A 20 -5.73 15.57 -0.59
C ARG A 20 -4.59 15.40 0.41
N TRP A 21 -4.55 14.28 1.13
CA TRP A 21 -3.50 13.99 2.10
C TRP A 21 -2.17 13.69 1.42
N CYS A 22 -1.08 14.05 2.10
CA CYS A 22 0.29 13.71 1.70
C CYS A 22 0.78 12.42 2.38
N ASP A 23 -0.02 11.85 3.28
CA ASP A 23 0.22 10.55 3.92
C ASP A 23 -0.55 9.45 3.18
N PRO A 24 0.13 8.49 2.53
CA PRO A 24 -0.53 7.41 1.83
C PRO A 24 -1.30 6.45 2.76
N VAL A 25 -0.92 6.33 4.03
CA VAL A 25 -1.64 5.52 5.02
C VAL A 25 -2.98 6.16 5.35
N GLU A 26 -3.07 7.48 5.47
CA GLU A 26 -4.34 8.18 5.69
C GLU A 26 -5.32 7.96 4.54
N ILE A 27 -4.83 8.12 3.29
CA ILE A 27 -5.62 7.84 2.08
C ILE A 27 -6.11 6.39 2.09
N ALA A 28 -5.20 5.44 2.30
CA ALA A 28 -5.55 4.03 2.27
C ALA A 28 -6.56 3.68 3.37
N CYS A 29 -6.37 4.16 4.60
CA CYS A 29 -7.30 3.97 5.70
C CYS A 29 -8.69 4.51 5.38
N GLU A 30 -8.79 5.67 4.74
CA GLU A 30 -10.07 6.25 4.36
C GLU A 30 -10.79 5.40 3.31
N LEU A 31 -10.07 4.94 2.28
CA LEU A 31 -10.63 4.06 1.25
C LEU A 31 -10.97 2.67 1.80
N MET A 32 -10.21 2.13 2.75
CA MET A 32 -10.47 0.83 3.39
C MET A 32 -11.76 0.80 4.24
N LYS A 33 -12.33 1.96 4.58
CA LYS A 33 -13.63 2.05 5.26
C LYS A 33 -14.81 1.93 4.29
N LYS A 34 -14.59 2.08 2.99
CA LYS A 34 -15.64 2.04 1.98
C LYS A 34 -16.30 0.66 1.94
N PRO A 35 -17.63 0.58 1.75
CA PRO A 35 -18.37 -0.67 1.87
C PRO A 35 -17.97 -1.72 0.82
N TYR A 36 -17.48 -1.29 -0.34
CA TYR A 36 -17.01 -2.16 -1.43
C TYR A 36 -15.58 -2.70 -1.21
N VAL A 37 -14.88 -2.24 -0.16
CA VAL A 37 -13.53 -2.72 0.19
C VAL A 37 -13.60 -3.74 1.32
N GLY A 38 -13.22 -4.98 1.02
CA GLY A 38 -13.23 -6.07 1.99
C GLY A 38 -12.15 -5.93 3.08
N MET A 39 -12.28 -6.72 4.15
CA MET A 39 -11.21 -6.84 5.16
C MET A 39 -9.93 -7.46 4.58
N HIS A 40 -10.08 -8.35 3.60
CA HIS A 40 -8.99 -8.89 2.81
C HIS A 40 -9.48 -9.07 1.37
N GLY A 41 -8.59 -8.94 0.39
CA GLY A 41 -8.92 -9.20 -1.00
C GLY A 41 -7.94 -8.54 -1.97
N PRO A 42 -7.97 -8.93 -3.27
CA PRO A 42 -7.06 -8.39 -4.28
C PRO A 42 -7.32 -6.91 -4.62
N GLU A 43 -8.44 -6.31 -4.19
CA GLU A 43 -8.68 -4.87 -4.30
C GLU A 43 -7.62 -4.03 -3.57
N HIS A 44 -7.04 -4.58 -2.49
CA HIS A 44 -5.97 -3.92 -1.73
C HIS A 44 -4.71 -3.75 -2.58
N HIS A 45 -4.48 -4.63 -3.56
CA HIS A 45 -3.31 -4.54 -4.44
C HIS A 45 -3.34 -3.29 -5.31
N PHE A 46 -4.51 -2.81 -5.73
CA PHE A 46 -4.61 -1.52 -6.41
C PHE A 46 -4.70 -0.36 -5.43
N LEU A 47 -5.53 -0.50 -4.39
CA LEU A 47 -5.77 0.53 -3.37
C LEU A 47 -4.45 1.08 -2.80
N ASP A 48 -3.52 0.21 -2.40
CA ASP A 48 -2.30 0.62 -1.72
C ASP A 48 -1.41 1.47 -2.64
N GLY A 49 -1.15 1.00 -3.87
CA GLY A 49 -0.38 1.75 -4.86
C GLY A 49 -1.09 3.03 -5.31
N ALA A 50 -2.42 3.01 -5.44
CA ALA A 50 -3.19 4.19 -5.81
C ALA A 50 -3.12 5.27 -4.73
N ALA A 51 -3.25 4.87 -3.45
CA ALA A 51 -3.07 5.75 -2.31
C ALA A 51 -1.66 6.34 -2.27
N PHE A 52 -0.64 5.52 -2.57
CA PHE A 52 0.73 5.96 -2.70
C PHE A 52 0.94 7.01 -3.81
N LEU A 53 0.41 6.76 -5.02
CA LEU A 53 0.51 7.70 -6.15
C LEU A 53 -0.19 9.03 -5.85
N ALA A 54 -1.37 8.99 -5.23
CA ALA A 54 -2.10 10.20 -4.86
C ALA A 54 -1.34 11.01 -3.79
N ALA A 55 -0.84 10.36 -2.74
CA ALA A 55 -0.01 11.03 -1.73
C ALA A 55 1.29 11.59 -2.32
N TYR A 56 1.93 10.87 -3.24
CA TYR A 56 3.12 11.35 -3.96
C TYR A 56 2.83 12.65 -4.73
N LYS A 57 1.73 12.70 -5.48
CA LYS A 57 1.28 13.90 -6.19
C LYS A 57 0.97 15.04 -5.22
N ASN A 58 0.21 14.76 -4.16
CA ASN A 58 -0.21 15.75 -3.17
C ASN A 58 0.99 16.36 -2.44
N ALA A 59 2.06 15.58 -2.23
CA ALA A 59 3.32 16.05 -1.66
C ALA A 59 4.19 16.87 -2.65
N GLY A 60 3.71 17.17 -3.86
CA GLY A 60 4.42 17.94 -4.88
C GLY A 60 5.25 17.10 -5.85
N GLY A 61 5.14 15.77 -5.79
CA GLY A 61 5.73 14.86 -6.78
C GLY A 61 5.11 15.08 -8.17
N LYS A 62 5.96 15.12 -9.21
CA LYS A 62 5.52 15.34 -10.59
C LYS A 62 5.02 14.04 -11.20
N ILE A 63 3.72 13.92 -11.38
CA ILE A 63 3.08 12.77 -12.01
C ILE A 63 1.75 13.14 -12.65
N ASP A 64 1.45 12.53 -13.79
CA ASP A 64 0.09 12.44 -14.31
C ASP A 64 -0.64 11.32 -13.57
N LEU A 65 -1.39 11.70 -12.53
CA LEU A 65 -2.06 10.73 -11.67
C LEU A 65 -3.09 9.89 -12.43
N ASP A 66 -3.79 10.46 -13.41
CA ASP A 66 -4.86 9.76 -14.11
C ASP A 66 -4.28 8.58 -14.92
N ARG A 67 -3.29 8.89 -15.75
CA ARG A 67 -2.52 7.89 -16.50
C ARG A 67 -1.81 6.90 -15.58
N ALA A 68 -1.22 7.38 -14.48
CA ALA A 68 -0.49 6.52 -13.56
C ALA A 68 -1.39 5.49 -12.87
N LEU A 69 -2.64 5.85 -12.56
CA LEU A 69 -3.62 4.92 -12.00
C LEU A 69 -4.02 3.86 -13.03
N ASP A 70 -4.15 4.20 -14.31
CA ASP A 70 -4.47 3.23 -15.36
C ASP A 70 -3.32 2.21 -15.54
N GLU A 71 -2.07 2.68 -15.63
CA GLU A 71 -0.90 1.79 -15.70
C GLU A 71 -0.76 0.91 -14.45
N LEU A 72 -1.08 1.45 -13.27
CA LEU A 72 -1.07 0.68 -12.02
C LEU A 72 -2.17 -0.40 -12.02
N ALA A 73 -3.38 -0.08 -12.48
CA ALA A 73 -4.50 -1.01 -12.56
C ALA A 73 -4.14 -2.22 -13.44
N GLU A 74 -3.56 -1.98 -14.61
CA GLU A 74 -3.08 -3.04 -15.52
C GLU A 74 -2.06 -3.98 -14.86
N ARG A 75 -1.20 -3.46 -13.98
CA ARG A 75 -0.19 -4.26 -13.25
C ARG A 75 -0.80 -5.04 -12.10
N THR A 76 -1.63 -4.39 -11.30
CA THR A 76 -2.14 -4.92 -10.03
C THR A 76 -3.29 -5.91 -10.21
N ILE A 77 -4.09 -5.80 -11.27
CA ILE A 77 -5.16 -6.76 -11.56
C ILE A 77 -4.64 -8.19 -11.80
N ARG A 78 -3.38 -8.32 -12.26
CA ARG A 78 -2.69 -9.60 -12.48
C ARG A 78 -2.14 -10.23 -11.21
N MET A 79 -2.18 -9.52 -10.08
CA MET A 79 -1.63 -10.00 -8.81
C MET A 79 -2.62 -10.96 -8.13
N PRO A 80 -2.26 -12.25 -7.93
CA PRO A 80 -3.17 -13.22 -7.34
C PRO A 80 -3.44 -12.89 -5.87
N GLY A 81 -4.59 -13.30 -5.34
CA GLY A 81 -4.85 -13.22 -3.90
C GLY A 81 -3.81 -14.01 -3.08
N ALA A 82 -3.65 -13.65 -1.80
CA ALA A 82 -2.78 -14.37 -0.85
C ALA A 82 -1.28 -14.44 -1.23
N MET A 83 -0.77 -13.50 -2.04
CA MET A 83 0.65 -13.48 -2.46
C MET A 83 1.65 -13.66 -1.31
N CYS A 84 1.43 -12.99 -0.17
CA CYS A 84 2.36 -13.10 0.97
C CYS A 84 2.48 -14.53 1.52
N GLY A 85 1.37 -15.27 1.58
CA GLY A 85 1.35 -16.63 2.13
C GLY A 85 1.76 -17.71 1.13
N GLN A 86 1.60 -17.45 -0.18
CA GLN A 86 1.89 -18.44 -1.22
C GLN A 86 3.21 -18.20 -1.97
N TRP A 87 3.66 -16.95 -2.06
CA TRP A 87 4.81 -16.53 -2.88
C TRP A 87 5.91 -15.85 -2.06
N GLY A 88 5.68 -15.61 -0.77
CA GLY A 88 6.65 -14.93 0.10
C GLY A 88 6.81 -13.42 -0.17
N VAL A 89 6.01 -12.85 -1.07
CA VAL A 89 6.03 -11.41 -1.41
C VAL A 89 4.62 -10.86 -1.22
N CYS A 90 4.48 -9.80 -0.42
CA CYS A 90 3.17 -9.20 -0.19
C CYS A 90 2.69 -8.38 -1.39
N GLY A 91 1.41 -8.52 -1.76
CA GLY A 91 0.79 -7.72 -2.81
C GLY A 91 0.86 -6.21 -2.57
N SER A 92 0.84 -5.75 -1.31
CA SER A 92 1.04 -4.34 -0.97
C SER A 92 2.45 -3.84 -1.29
N VAL A 93 3.48 -4.66 -1.00
CA VAL A 93 4.87 -4.36 -1.36
C VAL A 93 5.02 -4.28 -2.88
N ALA A 94 4.50 -5.29 -3.59
CA ALA A 94 4.52 -5.34 -5.04
C ALA A 94 3.76 -4.16 -5.68
N SER A 95 2.65 -3.74 -5.07
CA SER A 95 1.84 -2.60 -5.51
C SER A 95 2.60 -1.28 -5.43
N VAL A 96 3.19 -0.96 -4.27
CA VAL A 96 3.99 0.26 -4.12
C VAL A 96 5.25 0.21 -5.01
N GLY A 97 5.86 -0.97 -5.18
CA GLY A 97 6.96 -1.15 -6.14
C GLY A 97 6.51 -0.88 -7.59
N ALA A 98 5.31 -1.33 -7.97
CA ALA A 98 4.72 -1.03 -9.26
C ALA A 98 4.42 0.47 -9.41
N ALA A 99 3.95 1.14 -8.36
CA ALA A 99 3.73 2.59 -8.35
C ALA A 99 5.04 3.37 -8.53
N LEU A 100 6.12 3.00 -7.84
CA LEU A 100 7.45 3.59 -8.07
C LEU A 100 7.91 3.40 -9.52
N ALA A 101 7.71 2.20 -10.09
CA ALA A 101 8.01 1.94 -11.48
C ALA A 101 7.17 2.76 -12.47
N VAL A 102 5.93 3.11 -12.12
CA VAL A 102 5.10 4.05 -12.90
C VAL A 102 5.65 5.47 -12.79
N ILE A 103 5.98 5.94 -11.58
CA ILE A 103 6.55 7.29 -11.35
C ILE A 103 7.84 7.47 -12.18
N HIS A 104 8.71 6.46 -12.19
CA HIS A 104 10.05 6.56 -12.78
C HIS A 104 10.10 6.04 -14.23
N GLY A 105 8.99 5.53 -14.76
CA GLY A 105 8.93 4.97 -16.12
C GLY A 105 9.84 3.75 -16.34
N THR A 106 10.14 2.99 -15.27
CA THR A 106 11.04 1.83 -15.38
C THR A 106 10.32 0.59 -15.92
N GLY A 107 11.06 -0.24 -16.64
CA GLY A 107 10.58 -1.53 -17.16
C GLY A 107 11.67 -2.61 -17.13
N PRO A 108 11.43 -3.77 -17.78
CA PRO A 108 12.35 -4.91 -17.74
C PRO A 108 13.75 -4.63 -18.31
N LEU A 109 13.91 -3.59 -19.13
CA LEU A 109 15.18 -3.21 -19.76
C LEU A 109 15.84 -2.01 -19.08
N SER A 110 15.27 -1.49 -17.99
CA SER A 110 15.84 -0.36 -17.25
C SER A 110 17.17 -0.76 -16.61
N THR A 111 18.21 0.04 -16.86
CA THR A 111 19.56 -0.13 -16.29
C THR A 111 19.96 1.02 -15.37
N ASP A 112 19.02 1.93 -15.11
CA ASP A 112 19.22 3.10 -14.27
C ASP A 112 19.18 2.76 -12.76
N ARG A 113 19.35 3.80 -11.94
CA ARG A 113 19.30 3.69 -10.48
C ARG A 113 17.91 3.34 -9.96
N TYR A 114 16.84 3.75 -10.64
CA TYR A 114 15.48 3.58 -10.18
C TYR A 114 15.08 2.12 -10.06
N TYR A 115 15.55 1.27 -10.99
CA TYR A 115 15.37 -0.18 -10.85
C TYR A 115 15.91 -0.70 -9.51
N LYS A 116 17.11 -0.27 -9.11
CA LYS A 116 17.74 -0.67 -7.83
C LYS A 116 16.98 -0.11 -6.64
N ASP A 117 16.54 1.15 -6.73
CA ASP A 117 15.77 1.81 -5.69
C ASP A 117 14.46 1.05 -5.39
N HIS A 118 13.72 0.62 -6.41
CA HIS A 118 12.47 -0.13 -6.24
C HIS A 118 12.70 -1.47 -5.52
N MET A 119 13.79 -2.16 -5.87
CA MET A 119 14.21 -3.40 -5.23
C MET A 119 14.69 -3.18 -3.78
N ALA A 120 15.37 -2.07 -3.51
CA ALA A 120 15.80 -1.69 -2.17
C ALA A 120 14.60 -1.38 -1.27
N TYR A 121 13.62 -0.61 -1.77
CA TYR A 121 12.34 -0.40 -1.09
C TYR A 121 11.67 -1.74 -0.78
N ALA A 122 11.43 -2.58 -1.80
CA ALA A 122 10.70 -3.82 -1.64
C ALA A 122 11.37 -4.78 -0.64
N SER A 123 12.69 -4.94 -0.73
CA SER A 123 13.45 -5.81 0.18
C SER A 123 13.40 -5.32 1.63
N SER A 124 13.48 -4.01 1.87
CA SER A 124 13.39 -3.43 3.21
C SER A 124 12.05 -3.71 3.89
N VAL A 125 10.94 -3.63 3.15
CA VAL A 125 9.61 -3.91 3.70
C VAL A 125 9.41 -5.39 3.94
N ILE A 126 9.85 -6.25 3.02
CA ILE A 126 9.78 -7.71 3.19
C ILE A 126 10.57 -8.15 4.41
N ALA A 127 11.77 -7.60 4.62
CA ALA A 127 12.56 -7.83 5.82
C ALA A 127 11.75 -7.49 7.08
N LYS A 128 11.12 -6.30 7.13
CA LYS A 128 10.31 -5.91 8.28
C LYS A 128 9.08 -6.80 8.50
N MET A 129 8.41 -7.20 7.41
CA MET A 129 7.28 -8.13 7.49
C MET A 129 7.70 -9.52 8.01
N SER A 130 8.91 -9.97 7.66
CA SER A 130 9.46 -11.27 8.08
C SER A 130 9.72 -11.36 9.58
N GLU A 131 10.12 -10.24 10.20
CA GLU A 131 10.31 -10.16 11.66
C GLU A 131 8.99 -10.34 12.43
N ILE A 132 7.89 -9.82 11.88
CA ILE A 132 6.57 -9.90 12.51
C ILE A 132 5.94 -11.28 12.29
N GLY A 133 6.00 -11.75 11.03
CA GLY A 133 5.33 -12.96 10.59
C GLY A 133 3.81 -12.95 10.84
N GLY A 134 3.24 -14.16 10.92
CA GLY A 134 1.85 -14.37 11.34
C GLY A 134 0.82 -14.36 10.21
N ALA A 135 -0.44 -14.59 10.60
CA ALA A 135 -1.56 -14.83 9.70
C ALA A 135 -1.94 -13.60 8.83
N ARG A 136 -2.78 -13.84 7.82
CA ARG A 136 -3.24 -12.88 6.81
C ARG A 136 -3.73 -11.56 7.43
N CYS A 137 -3.15 -10.43 6.99
CA CYS A 137 -3.66 -9.09 7.27
C CYS A 137 -3.25 -8.09 6.20
N CYS A 138 -4.19 -7.72 5.31
CA CYS A 138 -3.95 -6.68 4.28
C CYS A 138 -3.62 -5.32 4.93
N LYS A 139 -4.20 -5.00 6.10
CA LYS A 139 -4.08 -3.68 6.75
C LYS A 139 -2.69 -3.48 7.32
N ARG A 140 -2.22 -4.41 8.15
CA ARG A 140 -0.84 -4.41 8.68
C ARG A 140 0.18 -4.28 7.56
N ASN A 141 -0.03 -5.03 6.48
CA ASN A 141 0.93 -5.04 5.40
C ASN A 141 0.89 -3.75 4.58
N ALA A 142 -0.28 -3.17 4.33
CA ALA A 142 -0.43 -1.85 3.74
C ALA A 142 0.24 -0.76 4.58
N PHE A 143 0.02 -0.76 5.90
CA PHE A 143 0.63 0.22 6.80
C PHE A 143 2.15 0.17 6.73
N LEU A 144 2.76 -1.02 6.72
CA LEU A 144 4.21 -1.18 6.54
C LEU A 144 4.67 -0.69 5.17
N SER A 145 4.06 -1.17 4.09
CA SER A 145 4.43 -0.83 2.71
C SER A 145 4.33 0.66 2.44
N LEU A 146 3.21 1.28 2.80
CA LEU A 146 2.97 2.71 2.56
C LEU A 146 3.87 3.59 3.42
N SER A 147 4.08 3.26 4.70
CA SER A 147 4.96 4.02 5.58
C SER A 147 6.41 3.98 5.11
N PHE A 148 6.90 2.78 4.78
CA PHE A 148 8.26 2.63 4.25
C PHE A 148 8.39 3.28 2.89
N GLY A 149 7.36 3.23 2.04
CA GLY A 149 7.35 3.89 0.73
C GLY A 149 7.45 5.41 0.87
N ALA A 150 6.62 6.01 1.73
CA ALA A 150 6.63 7.45 2.01
C ALA A 150 8.00 7.89 2.55
N ARG A 151 8.55 7.14 3.52
CA ARG A 151 9.89 7.39 4.04
C ARG A 151 10.95 7.28 2.95
N PHE A 152 10.91 6.21 2.16
CA PHE A 152 11.86 5.95 1.08
C PHE A 152 11.87 7.08 0.05
N VAL A 153 10.69 7.54 -0.39
CA VAL A 153 10.57 8.66 -1.32
C VAL A 153 11.12 9.95 -0.72
N ARG A 154 10.79 10.24 0.54
CA ARG A 154 11.28 11.42 1.25
C ARG A 154 12.81 11.43 1.36
N GLU A 155 13.40 10.31 1.76
CA GLU A 155 14.85 10.17 1.95
C GLU A 155 15.61 10.12 0.62
N THR A 156 15.05 9.47 -0.40
CA THR A 156 15.75 9.19 -1.66
C THR A 156 15.54 10.27 -2.72
N TYR A 157 14.36 10.88 -2.76
CA TYR A 157 13.95 11.80 -3.83
C TYR A 157 13.60 13.20 -3.32
N GLY A 158 13.61 13.43 -2.00
CA GLY A 158 13.32 14.74 -1.41
C GLY A 158 11.86 15.19 -1.54
N ILE A 159 10.94 14.31 -1.95
CA ILE A 159 9.50 14.62 -2.00
C ILE A 159 8.92 14.44 -0.60
N PRO A 160 8.31 15.48 0.02
CA PRO A 160 7.93 15.49 1.42
C PRO A 160 6.64 14.70 1.71
N MET A 161 6.58 13.43 1.30
CA MET A 161 5.51 12.52 1.69
C MET A 161 5.51 12.34 3.21
N GLN A 162 4.32 12.36 3.79
CA GLN A 162 4.12 12.25 5.23
C GLN A 162 3.96 10.79 5.65
N ASN A 163 4.29 10.51 6.91
CA ASN A 163 3.93 9.26 7.57
C ASN A 163 3.66 9.59 9.05
N GLY A 164 2.41 9.44 9.48
CA GLY A 164 2.00 9.64 10.87
C GLY A 164 2.17 8.39 11.74
N ASP A 165 1.82 8.54 13.02
CA ASP A 165 1.64 7.41 13.93
C ASP A 165 0.38 6.62 13.55
N ILE A 166 0.49 5.30 13.54
CA ILE A 166 -0.56 4.42 13.04
C ILE A 166 -1.16 3.62 14.17
N VAL A 167 -2.45 3.83 14.41
CA VAL A 167 -3.27 3.00 15.28
C VAL A 167 -4.34 2.30 14.45
N CYS A 168 -4.28 0.96 14.40
CA CYS A 168 -5.19 0.17 13.59
C CYS A 168 -6.60 0.14 14.20
N THR A 169 -7.59 0.61 13.45
CA THR A 169 -9.03 0.56 13.82
C THR A 169 -9.78 -0.62 13.19
N PHE A 170 -9.06 -1.54 12.54
CA PHE A 170 -9.63 -2.69 11.83
C PHE A 170 -9.43 -4.02 12.57
N SER A 171 -8.82 -4.03 13.76
CA SER A 171 -8.49 -5.23 14.54
C SER A 171 -9.69 -6.16 14.71
N ASP A 172 -10.82 -5.60 15.12
CA ASP A 172 -12.02 -6.36 15.53
C ASP A 172 -12.75 -6.98 14.34
N ARG A 173 -12.45 -6.48 13.12
CA ARG A 173 -12.97 -7.00 11.85
C ARG A 173 -12.13 -8.15 11.30
N ASN A 174 -10.99 -8.47 11.91
CA ASN A 174 -10.08 -9.49 11.43
C ASN A 174 -9.99 -10.67 12.41
N ALA A 175 -10.66 -11.78 12.08
CA ALA A 175 -10.54 -13.02 12.84
C ALA A 175 -9.10 -13.61 12.86
N GLN A 176 -8.20 -13.14 11.98
CA GLN A 176 -6.78 -13.52 11.96
C GLN A 176 -5.87 -12.42 12.58
N CYS A 177 -6.43 -11.48 13.34
CA CYS A 177 -5.65 -10.42 13.98
C CYS A 177 -4.59 -11.01 14.92
N LEU A 178 -3.40 -10.41 14.92
CA LEU A 178 -2.32 -10.81 15.83
C LEU A 178 -2.40 -10.11 17.20
N VAL A 179 -3.34 -9.18 17.37
CA VAL A 179 -3.59 -8.43 18.62
C VAL A 179 -2.27 -7.86 19.15
N SER A 180 -1.83 -8.27 20.35
CA SER A 180 -0.62 -7.78 21.01
C SER A 180 0.69 -8.01 20.25
N ARG A 181 0.71 -8.94 19.29
CA ARG A 181 1.87 -9.18 18.41
C ARG A 181 1.90 -8.28 17.16
N CYS A 182 0.85 -7.51 16.91
CA CYS A 182 0.79 -6.57 15.79
C CYS A 182 1.34 -5.19 16.23
N PRO A 183 2.31 -4.60 15.51
CA PRO A 183 2.88 -3.30 15.89
C PRO A 183 1.91 -2.12 15.78
N PHE A 184 0.74 -2.33 15.17
CA PHE A 184 -0.29 -1.31 15.00
C PHE A 184 -1.52 -1.53 15.89
N HIS A 185 -1.50 -2.53 16.77
CA HIS A 185 -2.58 -2.71 17.73
C HIS A 185 -2.43 -1.69 18.86
N THR A 186 -3.53 -1.13 19.35
CA THR A 186 -3.49 -0.32 20.57
C THR A 186 -2.96 -1.16 21.72
N HIS A 187 -1.79 -0.81 22.25
CA HIS A 187 -1.38 -1.30 23.56
C HIS A 187 -2.16 -0.49 24.60
N THR A 188 -3.41 -0.87 24.87
CA THR A 188 -4.02 -0.46 26.13
C THR A 188 -3.18 -1.13 27.22
N GLY A 189 -2.46 -0.34 28.01
CA GLY A 189 -1.69 -0.83 29.14
C GLY A 189 -2.59 -1.71 30.01
N ALA A 190 -2.23 -2.98 30.11
CA ALA A 190 -2.62 -3.80 31.23
C ALA A 190 -1.60 -3.52 32.34
N ASP A 191 -1.74 -2.35 32.97
CA ASP A 191 -1.32 -2.15 34.35
C ASP A 191 -2.61 -2.23 35.18
N ASP A 192 -2.88 -3.46 35.66
CA ASP A 192 -3.44 -3.86 36.97
C ASP A 192 -3.89 -5.33 36.94
#